data_AF-A0A7Y5K9D5-F1
#
_entry.id   AF-A0A7Y5K9D5-F1
#
_cell.length_a   1.000
_cell.length_b   1.000
_cell.length_c   1.000
_cell.angle_alpha   90.00
_cell.angle_beta   90.00
_cell.angle_gamma   90.00
#
_symmetry.space_group_name_H-M   'P 1'
#
loop_
_entity.id
_entity.type
_entity.pdbx_description
1 polymer ?
#
loop_
_entity_poly.entity_id
_entity_poly.type
_entity_poly.pdbx_seq_one_letter_code
_entity_poly.pdbx_strand_id
1 'polypeptide(L)'
;MPITFQCRGCKQDQDLNPRLKSPQQYCGEDDCQRERKRVWQQDKRRSDEAYRRRQHAGLVQWRSEDHGLRLSRYQQQYRESHPKYVEKNRAQRRRRNRARRNRDASTKIVKMDALPQTPVPSGFYLLTPCSLDASTKIVKMDAFVVALQVVHGDNASANAASP
;
A
#
# COMPACT_ATOMS: atom_id res chain seq x y z
N MET A 1 1.35 -43.91 1.46
CA MET A 1 2.16 -42.69 1.31
C MET A 1 1.23 -41.50 1.55
N PRO A 2 1.48 -40.63 2.54
CA PRO A 2 0.71 -39.40 2.66
C PRO A 2 0.90 -38.57 1.38
N ILE A 3 -0.19 -38.01 0.87
CA ILE A 3 -0.13 -37.12 -0.29
C ILE A 3 0.44 -35.79 0.22
N THR A 4 1.54 -35.34 -0.38
CA THR A 4 2.23 -34.10 -0.02
C THR A 4 2.01 -33.03 -1.07
N PHE A 5 2.14 -31.76 -0.68
CA PHE A 5 2.12 -30.61 -1.59
C PHE A 5 3.17 -29.57 -1.19
N GLN A 6 3.67 -28.81 -2.15
CA GLN A 6 4.60 -27.72 -1.89
C GLN A 6 3.87 -26.41 -1.53
N CYS A 7 4.15 -25.87 -0.36
CA CYS A 7 3.52 -24.64 0.12
C CYS A 7 4.03 -23.40 -0.65
N ARG A 8 3.10 -22.54 -1.13
CA ARG A 8 3.47 -21.29 -1.83
C ARG A 8 4.14 -20.24 -0.93
N GLY A 9 3.88 -20.27 0.38
CA GLY A 9 4.47 -19.37 1.38
C GLY A 9 5.90 -19.77 1.75
N CYS A 10 6.06 -20.86 2.49
CA CYS A 10 7.36 -21.32 3.00
C CYS A 10 8.18 -22.17 2.02
N LYS A 11 7.64 -22.57 0.88
CA LYS A 11 8.28 -23.41 -0.16
C LYS A 11 8.67 -24.84 0.28
N GLN A 12 8.24 -25.27 1.47
CA GLN A 12 8.45 -26.61 1.98
C GLN A 12 7.32 -27.56 1.55
N ASP A 13 7.66 -28.84 1.43
CA ASP A 13 6.70 -29.92 1.26
C ASP A 13 5.97 -30.20 2.57
N GLN A 14 4.66 -30.31 2.50
CA GLN A 14 3.76 -30.43 3.64
C GLN A 14 2.70 -31.47 3.35
N ASP A 15 2.19 -32.11 4.41
CA ASP A 15 1.10 -33.06 4.27
C ASP A 15 -0.18 -32.35 3.82
N LEU A 16 -0.82 -32.90 2.79
CA LEU A 16 -2.09 -32.39 2.29
C LEU A 16 -3.17 -32.67 3.32
N ASN A 17 -3.98 -31.66 3.65
CA ASN A 17 -5.15 -31.86 4.50
C ASN A 17 -6.25 -32.60 3.69
N PRO A 18 -6.58 -33.86 4.00
CA PRO A 18 -7.50 -34.66 3.21
C PRO A 18 -8.96 -34.14 3.22
N ARG A 19 -9.29 -33.26 4.18
CA ARG A 19 -10.63 -32.67 4.31
C ARG A 19 -10.88 -31.53 3.31
N LEU A 20 -9.82 -31.01 2.68
CA LEU A 20 -9.95 -29.95 1.69
C LEU A 20 -10.35 -30.54 0.34
N LYS A 21 -11.54 -30.16 -0.12
CA LYS A 21 -12.05 -30.54 -1.45
C LYS A 21 -11.32 -29.84 -2.60
N SER A 22 -10.60 -28.76 -2.30
CA SER A 22 -9.84 -27.98 -3.27
C SER A 22 -8.33 -28.16 -3.07
N PRO A 23 -7.51 -27.99 -4.13
CA PRO A 23 -6.07 -28.12 -4.02
C PRO A 23 -5.50 -27.14 -2.98
N GLN A 24 -4.82 -27.66 -1.97
CA GLN A 24 -4.19 -26.85 -0.95
C GLN A 24 -2.95 -26.16 -1.53
N GLN A 25 -2.87 -24.83 -1.39
CA GLN A 25 -1.74 -24.03 -1.90
C GLN A 25 -0.83 -23.50 -0.80
N TYR A 26 -1.31 -23.47 0.45
CA TYR A 26 -0.59 -22.95 1.61
C TYR A 26 -0.75 -23.91 2.78
N CYS A 27 0.33 -24.14 3.54
CA CYS A 27 0.30 -24.96 4.75
C CYS A 27 -0.38 -24.25 5.92
N GLY A 28 -0.63 -24.96 7.02
CA GLY A 28 -1.33 -24.46 8.20
C GLY A 28 -0.57 -23.39 8.99
N GLU A 29 0.71 -23.16 8.69
CA GLU A 29 1.58 -22.21 9.39
C GLU A 29 1.05 -20.78 9.32
N ASP A 30 1.14 -20.04 10.42
CA ASP A 30 0.51 -18.72 10.59
C ASP A 30 0.97 -17.72 9.52
N ASP A 31 2.27 -17.71 9.23
CA ASP A 31 2.84 -16.80 8.24
C ASP A 31 2.40 -17.15 6.81
N CYS A 32 2.27 -18.44 6.49
CA CYS A 32 1.76 -18.89 5.20
C CYS A 32 0.26 -18.58 5.04
N GLN A 33 -0.50 -18.68 6.13
CA GLN A 33 -1.93 -18.33 6.15
C GLN A 33 -2.14 -16.82 6.01
N ARG A 34 -1.28 -16.00 6.62
CA ARG A 34 -1.27 -14.53 6.44
C ARG A 34 -0.97 -14.16 4.99
N GLU A 35 0.04 -14.78 4.38
CA GLU A 35 0.39 -14.51 2.98
C GLU A 35 -0.73 -14.95 2.03
N ARG A 36 -1.36 -16.11 2.26
CA ARG A 36 -2.55 -16.54 1.50
C ARG A 36 -3.66 -15.48 1.52
N LYS A 37 -4.01 -14.98 2.71
CA LYS A 37 -5.04 -13.94 2.87
C LYS A 37 -4.64 -12.65 2.17
N ARG A 38 -3.36 -12.27 2.23
CA ARG A 38 -2.82 -11.07 1.59
C ARG A 38 -2.93 -11.16 0.07
N VAL A 39 -2.47 -12.25 -0.54
CA VAL A 39 -2.54 -12.49 -1.99
C VAL A 39 -3.99 -12.47 -2.45
N TRP A 40 -4.87 -13.22 -1.77
CA TRP A 40 -6.29 -13.23 -2.08
C TRP A 40 -6.91 -11.82 -2.02
N GLN A 41 -6.59 -11.03 -1.00
CA GLN A 41 -7.13 -9.68 -0.84
C GLN A 41 -6.60 -8.73 -1.93
N GLN A 42 -5.33 -8.89 -2.32
CA GLN A 42 -4.73 -8.12 -3.41
C GLN A 42 -5.38 -8.44 -4.75
N ASP A 43 -5.54 -9.73 -5.06
CA ASP A 43 -6.22 -10.19 -6.27
C ASP A 43 -7.67 -9.72 -6.31
N LYS A 44 -8.41 -9.87 -5.21
CA LYS A 44 -9.79 -9.38 -5.11
C LYS A 44 -9.89 -7.88 -5.30
N ARG A 45 -9.00 -7.09 -4.69
CA ARG A 45 -8.98 -5.64 -4.94
C ARG A 45 -8.67 -5.31 -6.39
N ARG A 46 -7.76 -6.05 -7.05
CA ARG A 46 -7.39 -5.80 -8.45
C ARG A 46 -8.53 -6.16 -9.41
N SER A 47 -9.14 -7.33 -9.24
CA SER A 47 -10.11 -7.87 -10.20
C SER A 47 -11.54 -7.36 -9.99
N ASP A 48 -11.93 -7.05 -8.75
CA ASP A 48 -13.32 -6.78 -8.38
C ASP A 48 -13.48 -5.30 -7.98
N GLU A 49 -13.91 -4.48 -8.93
CA GLU A 49 -14.15 -3.06 -8.69
C GLU A 49 -15.29 -2.82 -7.69
N ALA A 50 -16.36 -3.61 -7.74
CA ALA A 50 -17.46 -3.51 -6.79
C ALA A 50 -16.98 -3.79 -5.36
N TYR A 51 -16.09 -4.77 -5.18
CA TYR A 51 -15.44 -5.03 -3.89
C TYR A 51 -14.60 -3.84 -3.42
N ARG A 52 -13.81 -3.22 -4.30
CA ARG A 52 -13.06 -1.99 -3.96
C ARG A 52 -13.98 -0.86 -3.51
N ARG A 53 -15.05 -0.59 -4.28
CA ARG A 53 -16.01 0.49 -3.97
C ARG A 53 -16.70 0.24 -2.63
N ARG A 54 -17.16 -0.99 -2.37
CA ARG A 54 -17.78 -1.36 -1.08
C ARG A 54 -16.81 -1.18 0.11
N GLN A 55 -15.56 -1.61 -0.05
CA GLN A 55 -14.54 -1.41 0.99
C GLN A 55 -14.29 0.08 1.27
N HIS A 56 -14.18 0.90 0.22
CA HIS A 56 -14.01 2.34 0.36
C HIS A 56 -15.22 3.00 1.02
N ALA A 57 -16.43 2.69 0.54
CA ALA A 57 -17.67 3.23 1.09
C ALA A 57 -17.83 2.89 2.58
N GLY A 58 -17.56 1.64 2.98
CA GLY A 58 -17.60 1.24 4.38
C GLY A 58 -16.58 1.99 5.26
N LEU A 59 -15.38 2.25 4.74
CA LEU A 59 -14.37 3.06 5.44
C LEU A 59 -14.79 4.53 5.58
N VAL A 60 -15.37 5.12 4.54
CA VAL A 60 -15.90 6.49 4.59
C VAL A 60 -17.04 6.58 5.59
N GLN A 61 -18.01 5.66 5.49
CA GLN A 61 -19.14 5.58 6.38
C GLN A 61 -18.70 5.45 7.84
N TRP A 62 -17.80 4.51 8.16
CA TRP A 62 -17.29 4.32 9.52
C TRP A 62 -16.59 5.57 10.07
N ARG A 63 -15.91 6.34 9.22
CA ARG A 63 -15.27 7.61 9.62
C ARG A 63 -16.29 8.73 9.84
N SER A 64 -17.36 8.77 9.05
CA SER A 64 -18.43 9.77 9.18
C SER A 64 -19.41 9.44 10.31
N GLU A 65 -19.54 8.16 10.66
CA GLU A 65 -20.37 7.71 11.76
C GLU A 65 -19.83 8.22 13.09
N ASP A 66 -20.75 8.44 14.01
CA ASP A 66 -20.49 8.96 15.34
C ASP A 66 -19.45 8.10 16.10
N HIS A 67 -19.40 6.79 15.87
CA HIS A 67 -18.37 5.92 16.44
C HIS A 67 -16.93 6.29 15.99
N GLY A 68 -16.71 6.60 14.71
CA GLY A 68 -15.42 7.03 14.20
C GLY A 68 -15.01 8.40 14.74
N LEU A 69 -15.97 9.33 14.82
CA LEU A 69 -15.76 10.66 15.40
C LEU A 69 -15.48 10.61 16.90
N ARG A 70 -16.22 9.80 17.67
CA ARG A 70 -15.98 9.56 19.11
C ARG A 70 -14.61 8.95 19.35
N LEU A 71 -14.21 7.97 18.54
CA LEU A 71 -12.86 7.37 18.65
C LEU A 71 -11.77 8.42 18.36
N SER A 72 -11.98 9.30 17.38
CA SER A 72 -11.07 10.41 17.08
C SER A 72 -10.93 11.36 18.27
N ARG A 73 -12.06 11.78 18.87
CA ARG A 73 -12.08 12.64 20.07
C ARG A 73 -11.40 11.98 21.26
N TYR A 74 -11.71 10.71 21.53
CA TYR A 74 -11.06 9.93 22.59
C TYR A 74 -9.53 9.88 22.39
N GLN A 75 -9.06 9.58 21.17
CA GLN A 75 -7.63 9.53 20.88
C GLN A 75 -6.96 10.90 21.05
N GLN A 76 -7.64 11.99 20.72
CA GLN A 76 -7.14 13.33 20.93
C GLN A 76 -6.99 13.62 22.44
N GLN A 77 -8.04 13.40 23.22
CA GLN A 77 -8.05 13.62 24.67
C GLN A 77 -7.02 12.74 25.39
N TYR A 78 -6.85 11.49 24.95
CA TYR A 78 -5.81 10.61 25.48
C TYR A 78 -4.40 11.17 25.24
N ARG A 79 -4.14 11.71 24.04
CA ARG A 79 -2.83 12.30 23.71
C ARG A 79 -2.56 13.60 24.49
N GLU A 80 -3.59 14.41 24.73
CA GLU A 80 -3.50 15.64 25.52
C GLU A 80 -3.25 15.34 27.00
N SER A 81 -3.94 14.36 27.56
CA SER A 81 -3.76 13.94 28.96
C SER A 81 -2.48 13.14 29.23
N HIS A 82 -1.88 12.52 28.21
CA HIS A 82 -0.67 11.69 28.36
C HIS A 82 0.52 12.17 27.50
N PRO A 83 1.00 13.42 27.67
CA PRO A 83 2.04 14.00 26.81
C PRO A 83 3.35 13.21 26.88
N LYS A 84 3.74 12.72 28.06
CA LYS A 84 4.95 11.90 28.26
C LYS A 84 4.90 10.58 27.46
N TYR A 85 3.72 9.94 27.37
CA TYR A 85 3.54 8.73 26.56
C TYR A 85 3.67 9.04 25.07
N VAL A 86 3.05 10.14 24.63
CA VAL A 86 3.10 10.59 23.23
C VAL A 86 4.53 10.90 22.81
N GLU A 87 5.32 11.58 23.63
CA GLU A 87 6.72 11.90 23.34
C GLU A 87 7.59 10.64 23.23
N LYS A 88 7.46 9.71 24.18
CA LYS A 88 8.16 8.41 24.12
C LYS A 88 7.81 7.66 22.84
N ASN A 89 6.52 7.57 22.49
CA ASN A 89 6.07 6.89 21.27
C ASN A 89 6.60 7.60 20.00
N ARG A 90 6.59 8.94 19.97
CA ARG A 90 7.17 9.73 18.87
C ARG A 90 8.68 9.50 18.73
N ALA A 91 9.43 9.46 19.84
CA ALA A 91 10.86 9.17 19.84
C ALA A 91 11.15 7.75 19.31
N GLN A 92 10.43 6.74 19.79
CA GLN A 92 10.55 5.37 19.30
C GLN A 92 10.17 5.25 17.82
N ARG A 93 9.12 5.95 17.37
CA ARG A 93 8.75 5.99 15.95
C ARG A 93 9.85 6.61 15.09
N ARG A 94 10.47 7.71 15.54
CA ARG A 94 11.62 8.33 14.86
C ARG A 94 12.81 7.38 14.80
N ARG A 95 13.16 6.69 15.89
CA ARG A 95 14.24 5.70 15.93
C ARG A 95 13.99 4.56 14.94
N ARG A 96 12.79 3.96 14.96
CA ARG A 96 12.41 2.89 14.02
C ARG A 96 12.45 3.36 12.56
N ASN A 97 11.96 4.56 12.27
CA ASN A 97 11.98 5.12 10.92
C ASN A 97 13.42 5.41 10.44
N ARG A 98 14.31 5.91 11.30
CA ARG A 98 15.73 6.10 10.97
C ARG A 98 16.41 4.75 10.70
N ALA A 99 16.20 3.76 11.54
CA ALA A 99 16.75 2.41 11.33
C ALA A 99 16.27 1.77 10.02
N ARG A 100 15.02 2.01 9.62
CA ARG A 100 14.46 1.55 8.33
C ARG A 100 14.97 2.33 7.13
N ARG A 101 15.29 3.63 7.27
CA ARG A 101 15.90 4.41 6.18
C ARG A 101 17.30 3.91 5.82
N ASN A 102 17.98 3.28 6.78
CA ASN A 102 19.32 2.70 6.60
C ASN A 102 19.28 1.20 6.24
N ARG A 103 18.08 0.60 6.10
CA ARG A 103 17.87 -0.76 5.60
C ARG A 103 17.22 -0.69 4.22
N ASP A 104 17.39 -1.75 3.43
CA ASP A 104 16.92 -1.86 2.05
C ASP A 104 15.55 -1.23 1.78
N ALA A 105 15.43 -0.66 0.56
CA ALA A 105 14.23 0.00 0.05
C ALA A 105 12.94 -0.84 0.18
N SER A 106 13.07 -2.16 0.33
CA SER A 106 12.00 -3.13 0.58
C SER A 106 11.27 -2.95 1.93
N THR A 107 11.86 -2.24 2.91
CA THR A 107 11.24 -2.01 4.24
C THR A 107 10.66 -0.61 4.44
N LYS A 108 10.68 0.20 3.38
CA LYS A 108 10.15 1.56 3.37
C LYS A 108 8.63 1.50 3.49
N ILE A 109 8.10 2.00 4.61
CA ILE A 109 6.66 2.21 4.76
C ILE A 109 6.30 3.37 3.83
N VAL A 110 5.82 3.04 2.63
CA VAL A 110 5.23 4.01 1.71
C VAL A 110 3.79 4.21 2.17
N LYS A 111 3.44 5.47 2.48
CA LYS A 111 2.05 5.83 2.72
C LYS A 111 1.40 5.91 1.33
N MET A 112 0.51 4.97 1.01
CA MET A 112 -0.12 4.91 -0.31
C MET A 112 -0.85 6.22 -0.67
N ASP A 113 -1.39 6.91 0.34
CA ASP A 113 -2.16 8.15 0.17
C ASP A 113 -1.30 9.42 0.26
N ALA A 114 0.02 9.30 0.28
CA ALA A 114 0.89 10.47 0.19
C ALA A 114 0.94 10.93 -1.27
N LEU A 115 -0.04 11.74 -1.67
CA LEU A 115 0.14 12.61 -2.84
C LEU A 115 1.43 13.43 -2.60
N PRO A 116 2.34 13.52 -3.59
CA PRO A 116 3.41 14.50 -3.49
C PRO A 116 2.75 15.86 -3.29
N GLN A 117 2.99 16.49 -2.13
CA GLN A 117 2.36 17.75 -1.76
C GLN A 117 2.77 18.91 -2.68
N THR A 118 3.74 18.68 -3.55
CA THR A 118 4.19 19.60 -4.58
C THR A 118 3.78 19.07 -5.95
N PRO A 119 3.03 19.84 -6.76
CA PRO A 119 2.84 19.51 -8.16
C PRO A 119 4.22 19.39 -8.82
N VAL A 120 4.39 18.37 -9.67
CA VAL A 120 5.62 18.20 -10.45
C VAL A 120 5.68 19.38 -11.44
N PRO A 121 6.69 20.26 -11.36
CA PRO A 121 6.75 21.42 -12.24
C PRO A 121 6.96 21.01 -13.69
N SER A 122 6.53 21.83 -14.64
CA SER A 122 6.84 21.62 -16.06
C SER A 122 8.36 21.67 -16.27
N GLY A 123 8.90 20.75 -17.06
CA GLY A 123 10.34 20.69 -17.29
C GLY A 123 10.79 19.40 -17.95
N PHE A 124 12.09 19.31 -18.24
CA PHE A 124 12.72 18.10 -18.75
C PHE A 124 13.12 17.21 -17.60
N TYR A 125 12.64 15.97 -17.62
CA TYR A 125 12.91 14.96 -16.64
C TYR A 125 13.66 13.82 -17.28
N LEU A 126 14.67 13.32 -16.58
CA LEU A 126 15.36 12.11 -16.94
C LEU A 126 14.64 10.93 -16.26
N LEU A 127 13.99 10.09 -17.06
CA LEU A 127 13.40 8.85 -16.58
C LEU A 127 14.40 7.71 -16.73
N THR A 128 14.81 7.16 -15.59
CA THR A 128 15.60 5.94 -15.54
C THR A 128 14.67 4.77 -15.17
N PRO A 129 14.71 3.64 -15.89
CA PRO A 129 13.95 2.45 -15.52
C PRO A 129 14.31 1.97 -14.11
N CYS A 130 13.35 1.98 -13.19
CA CYS A 130 13.51 1.36 -11.87
C CYS A 130 13.28 -0.15 -12.00
N SER A 131 14.34 -0.91 -12.27
CA SER A 131 14.26 -2.37 -12.07
C SER A 131 14.24 -2.65 -10.56
N LEU A 132 13.23 -3.37 -10.09
CA LEU A 132 13.10 -3.77 -8.68
C LEU A 132 14.06 -4.90 -8.30
N ASP A 133 14.92 -5.38 -9.21
CA ASP A 133 15.73 -6.58 -9.00
C ASP A 133 17.00 -6.65 -9.90
N ALA A 134 17.93 -5.70 -9.75
CA ALA A 134 19.25 -5.78 -10.42
C ALA A 134 20.38 -5.59 -9.41
N SER A 135 20.52 -6.54 -8.50
CA SER A 135 21.49 -6.52 -7.41
C SER A 135 22.97 -6.71 -7.84
N THR A 136 23.32 -6.91 -9.12
CA THR A 136 24.71 -7.27 -9.46
C THR A 136 25.26 -6.84 -10.83
N LYS A 137 24.66 -5.88 -11.56
CA LYS A 137 25.28 -5.39 -12.81
C LYS A 137 25.15 -3.87 -12.98
N ILE A 138 26.30 -3.22 -13.14
CA ILE A 138 26.38 -1.89 -13.77
C ILE A 138 26.05 -2.10 -15.25
N VAL A 139 24.81 -1.84 -15.64
CA VAL A 139 24.39 -1.81 -17.04
C VAL A 139 24.15 -0.35 -17.41
N LYS A 140 24.81 0.09 -18.49
CA LYS A 140 24.58 1.39 -19.13
C LYS A 140 23.18 1.34 -19.75
N MET A 141 22.15 1.76 -19.01
CA MET A 141 20.80 1.88 -19.54
C MET A 141 20.56 3.32 -19.96
N ASP A 142 20.23 3.51 -21.23
CA ASP A 142 19.87 4.81 -21.79
C ASP A 142 18.64 5.35 -21.06
N ALA A 143 18.80 6.55 -20.50
CA ALA A 143 17.74 7.22 -19.78
C ALA A 143 16.90 8.06 -20.75
N PHE A 144 15.58 7.97 -20.62
CA PHE A 144 14.67 8.72 -21.48
C PHE A 144 14.52 10.16 -20.97
N VAL A 145 14.84 11.13 -21.80
CA VAL A 145 14.50 12.53 -21.52
C VAL A 145 13.05 12.74 -21.95
N VAL A 146 12.19 13.08 -20.98
CA VAL A 146 10.78 13.41 -21.23
C VAL A 146 10.51 14.85 -20.82
N ALA A 147 9.72 15.56 -21.61
CA ALA A 147 9.20 16.86 -21.23
C ALA A 147 7.83 16.68 -20.55
N LEU A 148 7.71 17.08 -19.28
CA LEU A 148 6.42 17.17 -18.62
C LEU A 148 5.90 18.60 -18.77
N GLN A 149 4.66 18.74 -19.26
CA GLN A 149 3.93 20.00 -19.30
C GLN A 149 2.68 19.89 -18.42
N VAL A 150 2.58 20.78 -17.43
CA VAL A 150 1.37 20.95 -16.64
C VAL A 150 0.37 21.77 -17.45
N VAL A 151 -0.74 21.16 -17.82
CA VAL A 151 -1.86 21.86 -18.48
C VAL A 151 -2.83 22.29 -17.37
N HIS A 152 -2.94 23.59 -17.15
CA HIS A 152 -3.98 24.17 -16.32
C HIS A 152 -5.24 24.32 -17.18
N GLY A 153 -6.31 23.59 -16.84
CA GLY A 153 -7.59 23.71 -17.53
C GLY A 153 -8.33 24.95 -17.05
N ASP A 154 -8.33 26.01 -17.85
CA ASP A 154 -9.24 27.13 -17.68
C ASP A 154 -10.62 26.74 -18.21
N ASN A 155 -11.49 26.21 -17.34
CA ASN A 155 -12.93 26.13 -17.65
C ASN A 155 -13.54 27.52 -17.44
N ALA A 156 -13.43 28.38 -18.45
CA ALA A 156 -14.20 29.61 -18.58
C ALA A 156 -15.22 29.48 -19.72
N SER A 157 -16.42 29.04 -19.35
CA SER A 157 -17.74 29.42 -19.91
C SER A 157 -17.88 29.62 -21.43
N ALA A 158 -18.48 28.62 -22.09
CA ALA A 158 -19.28 28.82 -23.31
C ALA A 158 -20.77 28.73 -22.94
N ASN A 159 -21.46 29.87 -22.92
CA ASN A 159 -22.91 29.99 -22.96
C ASN A 159 -23.27 31.13 -23.93
N ALA A 160 -24.43 30.99 -24.60
CA ALA A 160 -25.07 31.87 -25.60
C ALA A 160 -24.55 31.74 -27.05
N ALA A 161 -25.38 31.64 -28.10
CA ALA A 161 -26.82 31.46 -28.24
C ALA A 161 -27.08 31.04 -29.71
N SER A 162 -28.00 30.12 -29.91
CA SER A 162 -28.66 29.87 -31.20
C SER A 162 -29.80 30.88 -31.40
N PRO A 163 -30.14 31.16 -32.65
CA PRO A 163 -31.38 30.62 -33.21
C PRO A 163 -31.12 29.60 -34.32
#